data_AF-A0A813RIC0-F1
#
_entry.id   AF-A0A813RIC0-F1
#
_cell.length_a   1.000
_cell.length_b   1.000
_cell.length_c   1.000
_cell.angle_alpha   90.00
_cell.angle_beta   90.00
_cell.angle_gamma   90.00
#
_symmetry.space_group_name_H-M   'P 1'
#
loop_
_entity.id
_entity.type
_entity.pdbx_description
1 polymer ?
#
loop_
_entity_poly.entity_id
_entity_poly.type
_entity_poly.pdbx_seq_one_letter_code
_entity_poly.pdbx_strand_id
1 'polypeptide(L)'
;MNASERKDLTSCECGYHPEKYNDNCDKYGNPVCSVTKALRNHVIFASFANLFDENDPSEYYYDLSGYMGKLRCNWVFLAEIDESFFFLRHRVHAHSRFGEKVPIHFYNESNEMPVSFTWQDLKKGHTLAILYAERKTFLDLSEGIRQEALETCYVFKTGLKNLEEEASKVLDLKDLNFKKSPEKCFSCGVEKESLLRCAKCKLAVYCSKECQVKSWQSVHKNLCSQMDVLLRLASLPRNRKFKKYLSFCPGQDFLSEYVYSERHVQKPLK
;
A
#
# COMPACT_ATOMS: atom_id res chain seq x y z
N MET A 1 42.48 -25.94 -2.89
CA MET A 1 41.56 -26.47 -1.85
C MET A 1 40.57 -25.37 -1.51
N ASN A 2 39.31 -25.76 -1.29
CA ASN A 2 38.12 -25.06 -1.78
C ASN A 2 37.72 -23.78 -1.03
N ALA A 3 37.30 -22.78 -1.83
CA ALA A 3 36.45 -21.66 -1.43
C ALA A 3 34.98 -22.12 -1.31
N SER A 4 34.72 -23.08 -0.43
CA SER A 4 33.38 -23.52 -0.08
C SER A 4 33.08 -23.08 1.35
N GLU A 5 31.95 -22.37 1.49
CA GLU A 5 31.23 -22.07 2.75
C GLU A 5 31.57 -20.75 3.47
N ARG A 6 31.13 -19.63 2.87
CA ARG A 6 30.40 -18.59 3.62
C ARG A 6 29.11 -18.26 2.88
N LYS A 7 28.04 -19.00 3.20
CA LYS A 7 26.66 -18.57 2.94
C LYS A 7 26.09 -18.17 4.30
N ASP A 8 26.10 -16.88 4.61
CA ASP A 8 25.23 -16.31 5.65
C ASP A 8 24.38 -15.21 5.01
N LEU A 9 23.07 -15.51 4.91
CA LEU A 9 22.00 -14.65 4.42
C LEU A 9 21.67 -13.54 5.44
N THR A 10 20.77 -12.62 5.05
CA THR A 10 19.62 -12.07 5.83
C THR A 10 19.63 -10.53 6.04
N SER A 11 18.81 -9.71 5.38
CA SER A 11 17.59 -9.98 4.60
C SER A 11 17.05 -8.73 3.88
N CYS A 12 16.66 -8.92 2.63
CA CYS A 12 15.38 -8.48 2.10
C CYS A 12 15.08 -9.34 0.88
N GLU A 13 14.02 -10.13 0.91
CA GLU A 13 13.10 -10.36 -0.23
C GLU A 13 11.68 -10.17 0.33
N CYS A 14 11.58 -9.04 1.06
CA CYS A 14 10.45 -8.42 1.72
C CYS A 14 9.72 -9.15 2.86
N GLY A 15 10.46 -9.83 3.74
CA GLY A 15 10.16 -9.87 5.17
C GLY A 15 11.26 -9.08 5.88
N TYR A 16 11.04 -7.79 6.12
CA TYR A 16 12.10 -6.82 6.38
C TYR A 16 12.54 -6.80 7.86
N HIS A 17 13.86 -6.70 8.11
CA HIS A 17 14.48 -6.76 9.45
C HIS A 17 15.44 -5.56 9.68
N PRO A 18 15.06 -4.58 10.53
CA PRO A 18 15.74 -3.29 10.66
C PRO A 18 17.07 -3.30 11.44
N GLU A 19 17.37 -4.36 12.19
CA GLU A 19 18.60 -4.46 13.00
C GLU A 19 19.82 -4.97 12.21
N LYS A 20 19.62 -5.38 10.95
CA LYS A 20 20.68 -5.87 10.03
C LYS A 20 21.00 -4.87 8.91
N TYR A 21 20.66 -3.60 9.11
CA TYR A 21 20.43 -2.57 8.09
C TYR A 21 21.69 -1.84 7.62
N ASN A 22 22.82 -2.53 7.45
CA ASN A 22 24.02 -1.91 6.87
C ASN A 22 24.15 -2.08 5.34
N ASP A 23 23.39 -2.98 4.69
CA ASP A 23 23.68 -3.38 3.30
C ASP A 23 22.55 -3.23 2.27
N ASN A 24 21.41 -2.59 2.60
CA ASN A 24 20.29 -2.40 1.67
C ASN A 24 20.00 -0.92 1.35
N CYS A 25 21.06 -0.16 1.11
CA CYS A 25 20.96 1.18 0.54
C CYS A 25 21.54 1.20 -0.88
N ASP A 26 21.02 2.08 -1.74
CA ASP A 26 21.70 2.39 -3.00
C ASP A 26 23.00 3.16 -2.74
N LYS A 27 23.76 3.42 -3.81
CA LYS A 27 25.02 4.17 -3.73
C LYS A 27 24.91 5.62 -3.18
N TYR A 28 23.68 6.09 -2.93
CA TYR A 28 23.38 7.40 -2.35
C TYR A 28 22.82 7.29 -0.92
N GLY A 29 22.82 6.09 -0.33
CA GLY A 29 22.28 5.87 1.02
C GLY A 29 20.77 5.69 1.07
N ASN A 30 20.07 5.60 -0.08
CA ASN A 30 18.61 5.47 -0.08
C ASN A 30 18.17 4.02 0.12
N PRO A 31 17.07 3.77 0.86
CA PRO A 31 16.55 2.42 1.07
C PRO A 31 16.21 1.70 -0.24
N VAL A 32 16.63 0.43 -0.36
CA VAL A 32 16.29 -0.46 -1.49
C VAL A 32 15.54 -1.71 -1.04
N CYS A 33 14.48 -2.03 -1.80
CA CYS A 33 13.78 -3.32 -1.70
C CYS A 33 14.05 -4.16 -2.94
N SER A 34 14.49 -5.40 -2.72
CA SER A 34 14.71 -6.42 -3.75
C SER A 34 13.42 -6.96 -4.39
N VAL A 35 12.28 -6.84 -3.70
CA VAL A 35 10.97 -7.25 -4.23
C VAL A 35 10.26 -6.11 -4.94
N THR A 36 9.83 -6.40 -6.17
CA THR A 36 9.08 -5.49 -7.05
C THR A 36 7.57 -5.68 -6.98
N LYS A 37 7.08 -6.78 -6.38
CA LYS A 37 5.64 -6.98 -6.10
C LYS A 37 5.18 -5.92 -5.10
N ALA A 38 4.46 -4.91 -5.58
CA ALA A 38 4.49 -3.62 -4.90
C ALA A 38 3.93 -3.65 -3.47
N LEU A 39 2.84 -4.34 -3.15
CA LEU A 39 2.32 -4.36 -1.76
C LEU A 39 3.32 -4.93 -0.74
N ARG A 40 4.28 -5.75 -1.22
CA ARG A 40 5.34 -6.27 -0.38
C ARG A 40 6.61 -5.42 -0.44
N ASN A 41 6.70 -4.42 -1.30
CA ASN A 41 7.86 -3.56 -1.40
C ASN A 41 7.96 -2.68 -0.14
N HIS A 42 8.90 -2.97 0.76
CA HIS A 42 8.99 -2.30 2.07
C HIS A 42 9.43 -0.82 2.00
N VAL A 43 9.79 -0.33 0.81
CA VAL A 43 10.15 1.08 0.58
C VAL A 43 8.90 1.90 0.24
N ILE A 44 7.96 1.31 -0.51
CA ILE A 44 6.65 1.93 -0.77
C ILE A 44 5.69 1.63 0.37
N PHE A 45 5.71 0.41 0.91
CA PHE A 45 4.88 -0.05 2.01
C PHE A 45 5.73 -0.14 3.27
N ALA A 46 5.97 1.04 3.86
CA ALA A 46 6.92 1.25 4.92
C ALA A 46 6.49 0.56 6.23
N SER A 47 7.47 0.10 7.00
CA SER A 47 7.28 -0.27 8.41
C SER A 47 6.97 0.97 9.24
N PHE A 48 6.39 0.79 10.41
CA PHE A 48 6.12 1.90 11.33
C PHE A 48 7.42 2.61 11.75
N ALA A 49 8.47 1.85 12.02
CA ALA A 49 9.79 2.40 12.37
C ALA A 49 10.37 3.33 11.28
N ASN A 50 10.01 3.10 10.01
CA ASN A 50 10.49 3.88 8.86
C ASN A 50 9.55 5.04 8.49
N LEU A 51 8.43 5.22 9.20
CA LEU A 51 7.64 6.44 9.10
C LEU A 51 8.36 7.55 9.85
N PHE A 52 8.51 8.70 9.20
CA PHE A 52 9.14 9.88 9.80
C PHE A 52 8.12 10.69 10.62
N ASP A 53 8.64 11.47 11.57
CA ASP A 53 7.85 12.42 12.37
C ASP A 53 7.55 13.67 11.53
N GLU A 54 6.41 14.31 11.74
CA GLU A 54 6.05 15.58 11.07
C GLU A 54 7.14 16.67 11.18
N ASN A 55 7.99 16.61 12.21
CA ASN A 55 9.05 17.57 12.49
C ASN A 55 10.40 17.20 11.86
N ASP A 56 10.52 16.02 11.25
CA ASP A 56 11.74 15.53 10.62
C ASP A 56 11.43 14.92 9.23
N PRO A 57 11.12 15.75 8.21
CA PRO A 57 10.76 15.28 6.89
C PRO A 57 11.95 14.59 6.21
N SER A 58 11.77 13.32 5.85
CA SER A 58 12.83 12.54 5.20
C SER A 58 13.20 13.06 3.80
N GLU A 59 14.49 13.39 3.58
CA GLU A 59 15.07 13.71 2.26
C GLU A 59 14.94 12.57 1.22
N TYR A 60 14.63 11.37 1.70
CA TYR A 60 14.31 10.25 0.83
C TYR A 60 12.96 10.49 0.13
N TYR A 61 11.94 10.84 0.93
CA TYR A 61 10.58 11.04 0.47
C TYR A 61 10.34 12.44 -0.11
N TYR A 62 11.15 13.42 0.28
CA TYR A 62 11.02 14.80 -0.14
C TYR A 62 12.32 15.35 -0.74
N ASP A 63 12.16 16.15 -1.79
CA ASP A 63 13.19 17.04 -2.29
C ASP A 63 13.08 18.34 -1.51
N LEU A 64 14.03 18.55 -0.59
CA LEU A 64 14.09 19.71 0.30
C LEU A 64 14.89 20.88 -0.32
N SER A 65 15.23 20.83 -1.61
CA SER A 65 16.03 21.88 -2.27
C SER A 65 15.28 23.21 -2.45
N GLY A 66 13.97 23.26 -2.21
CA GLY A 66 13.13 24.47 -2.33
C GLY A 66 12.33 24.76 -1.06
N TYR A 67 11.78 25.98 -0.95
CA TYR A 67 11.03 26.45 0.23
C TYR A 67 9.83 25.57 0.62
N MET A 68 9.26 24.86 -0.36
CA MET A 68 8.27 23.82 -0.14
C MET A 68 8.90 22.47 -0.52
N GLY A 69 8.89 21.53 0.42
CA GLY A 69 9.39 20.18 0.15
C GLY A 69 8.56 19.51 -0.96
N LYS A 70 9.23 19.02 -2.02
CA LYS A 70 8.55 18.38 -3.15
C LYS A 70 8.59 16.86 -3.02
N LEU A 71 7.44 16.22 -3.08
CA LEU A 71 7.32 14.76 -2.96
C LEU A 71 8.11 14.00 -4.05
N ARG A 72 9.07 13.15 -3.65
CA ARG A 72 9.95 12.33 -4.51
C ARG A 72 9.42 10.93 -4.79
N CYS A 73 8.87 10.27 -3.78
CA CYS A 73 8.37 8.91 -3.88
C CYS A 73 7.09 8.74 -3.06
N ASN A 74 6.31 7.70 -3.39
CA ASN A 74 5.09 7.40 -2.65
C ASN A 74 5.41 6.45 -1.50
N TRP A 75 4.78 6.66 -0.35
CA TRP A 75 4.74 5.67 0.73
C TRP A 75 3.32 5.46 1.25
N VAL A 76 3.10 4.28 1.79
CA VAL A 76 1.83 3.79 2.32
C VAL A 76 2.13 3.00 3.58
N PHE A 77 1.40 3.26 4.65
CA PHE A 77 1.35 2.35 5.78
C PHE A 77 0.22 1.34 5.56
N LEU A 78 0.54 0.04 5.63
CA LEU A 78 -0.41 -1.04 5.38
C LEU A 78 -0.45 -1.98 6.58
N ALA A 79 -1.63 -2.12 7.19
CA ALA A 79 -1.81 -2.88 8.42
C ALA A 79 -3.16 -3.59 8.49
N GLU A 80 -3.18 -4.77 9.09
CA GLU A 80 -4.41 -5.51 9.40
C GLU A 80 -4.95 -5.06 10.75
N ILE A 81 -6.26 -4.77 10.79
CA ILE A 81 -6.95 -4.28 11.98
C ILE A 81 -7.13 -5.42 12.98
N ASP A 82 -6.63 -5.21 14.20
CA ASP A 82 -6.85 -6.12 15.33
C ASP A 82 -8.12 -5.76 16.08
N GLU A 83 -8.31 -4.47 16.34
CA GLU A 83 -9.46 -3.92 17.04
C GLU A 83 -9.71 -2.47 16.66
N SER A 84 -10.98 -2.05 16.79
CA SER A 84 -11.41 -0.68 16.60
C SER A 84 -12.29 -0.27 17.77
N PHE A 85 -12.16 0.99 18.17
CA PHE A 85 -12.92 1.55 19.27
C PHE A 85 -13.11 3.06 19.07
N PHE A 86 -14.09 3.61 19.77
CA PHE A 86 -14.39 5.03 19.73
C PHE A 86 -14.14 5.62 21.12
N PHE A 87 -13.19 6.54 21.22
CA PHE A 87 -12.97 7.34 22.42
C PHE A 87 -12.58 8.77 22.02
N LEU A 88 -13.58 9.66 22.06
CA LEU A 88 -13.60 11.01 21.48
C LEU A 88 -13.40 11.08 19.95
N ARG A 89 -12.74 10.08 19.38
CA ARG A 89 -12.45 9.89 17.97
C ARG A 89 -12.35 8.41 17.65
N HIS A 90 -12.45 8.08 16.37
CA HIS A 90 -12.19 6.71 15.91
C HIS A 90 -10.71 6.37 16.12
N ARG A 91 -10.48 5.19 16.67
CA ARG A 91 -9.16 4.63 16.92
C ARG A 91 -9.11 3.19 16.47
N VAL A 92 -7.95 2.79 16.00
CA VAL A 92 -7.67 1.44 15.53
C VAL A 92 -6.33 1.01 16.10
N HIS A 93 -6.26 -0.21 16.62
CA HIS A 93 -4.99 -0.90 16.76
C HIS A 93 -4.87 -1.90 15.61
N ALA A 94 -3.75 -1.82 14.90
CA ALA A 94 -3.49 -2.65 13.74
C ALA A 94 -2.05 -3.12 13.75
N HIS A 95 -1.78 -4.25 13.12
CA HIS A 95 -0.43 -4.76 12.95
C HIS A 95 0.04 -4.65 11.50
N SER A 96 1.27 -4.16 11.31
CA SER A 96 1.92 -4.16 10.00
C SER A 96 2.29 -5.59 9.58
N ARG A 97 2.66 -5.77 8.31
CA ARG A 97 3.22 -7.05 7.82
C ARG A 97 4.53 -7.45 8.52
N PHE A 98 5.17 -6.55 9.25
CA PHE A 98 6.38 -6.80 10.01
C PHE A 98 6.10 -7.10 11.49
N GLY A 99 4.82 -7.14 11.89
CA GLY A 99 4.39 -7.51 13.25
C GLY A 99 4.32 -6.35 14.24
N GLU A 100 4.68 -5.13 13.81
CA GLU A 100 4.58 -3.92 14.63
C GLU A 100 3.11 -3.64 14.93
N LYS A 101 2.74 -3.52 16.21
CA LYS A 101 1.40 -3.08 16.61
C LYS A 101 1.38 -1.57 16.74
N VAL A 102 0.52 -0.93 15.96
CA VAL A 102 0.51 0.52 15.81
C VAL A 102 -0.87 1.06 16.18
N PRO A 103 -0.95 1.99 17.15
CA PRO A 103 -2.16 2.75 17.38
C PRO A 103 -2.33 3.81 16.29
N ILE A 104 -3.54 3.87 15.72
CA ILE A 104 -3.92 4.78 14.65
C ILE A 104 -5.11 5.60 15.14
N HIS A 105 -4.93 6.93 15.21
CA HIS A 105 -5.92 7.86 15.70
C HIS A 105 -6.41 8.78 14.58
N PHE A 106 -7.71 8.78 14.30
CA PHE A 106 -8.32 9.63 13.27
C PHE A 106 -8.74 10.98 13.86
N TYR A 107 -8.05 12.06 13.49
CA TYR A 107 -8.33 13.44 13.91
C TYR A 107 -9.10 14.14 12.80
N ASN A 108 -10.42 13.94 12.78
CA ASN A 108 -11.30 14.59 11.83
C ASN A 108 -12.01 15.76 12.52
N GLU A 109 -11.43 16.95 12.42
CA GLU A 109 -12.00 18.17 13.03
C GLU A 109 -13.17 18.73 12.22
N SER A 110 -13.27 18.39 10.92
CA SER A 110 -14.28 18.94 9.99
C SER A 110 -15.58 18.14 9.92
N ASN A 111 -15.77 17.10 10.75
CA ASN A 111 -16.90 16.14 10.67
C ASN A 111 -17.06 15.48 9.29
N GLU A 112 -16.01 15.50 8.45
CA GLU A 112 -16.06 14.93 7.11
C GLU A 112 -16.19 13.40 7.17
N MET A 113 -16.99 12.82 6.28
CA MET A 113 -17.06 11.36 6.18
C MET A 113 -15.95 10.85 5.26
N PRO A 114 -15.29 9.72 5.59
CA PRO A 114 -14.33 9.14 4.67
C PRO A 114 -15.00 8.78 3.34
N VAL A 115 -14.31 9.06 2.24
CA VAL A 115 -14.85 8.87 0.88
C VAL A 115 -14.76 7.40 0.45
N SER A 116 -13.70 6.70 0.86
CA SER A 116 -13.34 5.36 0.37
C SER A 116 -13.81 4.22 1.28
N PHE A 117 -14.29 4.52 2.49
CA PHE A 117 -14.76 3.54 3.48
C PHE A 117 -15.77 4.16 4.45
N THR A 118 -16.49 3.33 5.20
CA THR A 118 -17.33 3.76 6.31
C THR A 118 -16.68 3.37 7.64
N TRP A 119 -17.00 4.06 8.74
CA TRP A 119 -16.49 3.68 10.07
C TRP A 119 -16.81 2.23 10.46
N GLN A 120 -17.89 1.65 9.91
CA GLN A 120 -18.25 0.24 10.10
C GLN A 120 -17.34 -0.74 9.34
N ASP A 121 -16.52 -0.26 8.42
CA ASP A 121 -15.50 -1.06 7.74
C ASP A 121 -14.23 -1.19 8.58
N LEU A 122 -14.02 -0.37 9.61
CA LEU A 122 -12.92 -0.53 10.57
C LEU A 122 -13.21 -1.71 11.50
N LYS A 123 -12.99 -2.93 11.03
CA LYS A 123 -13.29 -4.18 11.73
C LYS A 123 -12.09 -5.10 11.75
N LYS A 124 -12.01 -5.92 12.79
CA LYS A 124 -11.00 -6.96 12.92
C LYS A 124 -10.89 -7.81 11.64
N GLY A 125 -9.66 -8.03 11.17
CA GLY A 125 -9.37 -8.82 9.98
C GLY A 125 -9.59 -8.07 8.65
N HIS A 126 -9.91 -6.78 8.68
CA HIS A 126 -9.81 -5.91 7.50
C HIS A 126 -8.44 -5.26 7.43
N THR A 127 -8.02 -4.84 6.24
CA THR A 127 -6.73 -4.19 6.03
C THR A 127 -6.92 -2.71 5.76
N LEU A 128 -6.21 -1.87 6.52
CA LEU A 128 -6.15 -0.44 6.38
C LEU A 128 -4.88 -0.05 5.61
N ALA A 129 -5.05 0.72 4.54
CA ALA A 129 -3.97 1.37 3.82
C ALA A 129 -4.07 2.89 4.05
N ILE A 130 -3.00 3.51 4.50
CA ILE A 130 -2.90 4.95 4.73
C ILE A 130 -1.80 5.49 3.84
N LEU A 131 -2.18 6.22 2.79
CA LEU A 131 -1.20 6.91 1.96
C LEU A 131 -0.60 8.06 2.75
N TYR A 132 0.72 8.20 2.65
CA TYR A 132 1.47 9.27 3.28
C TYR A 132 1.33 9.34 4.81
N ALA A 133 1.21 8.18 5.46
CA ALA A 133 1.12 8.11 6.91
C ALA A 133 2.36 8.73 7.58
N GLU A 134 2.12 9.46 8.68
CA GLU A 134 3.16 10.11 9.47
C GLU A 134 3.16 9.55 10.90
N ARG A 135 4.35 9.39 11.47
CA ARG A 135 4.50 9.02 12.88
C ARG A 135 4.23 10.24 13.76
N LYS A 136 3.60 10.01 14.91
CA LYS A 136 3.33 11.04 15.90
C LYS A 136 3.55 10.51 17.31
N THR A 137 4.27 11.29 18.11
CA THR A 137 4.28 11.13 19.58
C THR A 137 3.06 11.82 20.17
N PHE A 138 2.24 11.06 20.90
CA PHE A 138 1.06 11.55 21.59
C PHE A 138 1.43 12.16 22.96
N LEU A 139 0.46 12.82 23.60
CA LEU A 139 0.66 13.50 24.89
C LEU A 139 1.03 12.55 26.04
N ASP A 140 0.64 11.29 25.94
CA ASP A 140 0.98 10.22 26.90
C ASP A 140 2.35 9.57 26.60
N LEU A 141 3.14 10.18 25.70
CA LEU A 141 4.44 9.69 25.21
C LEU A 141 4.37 8.41 24.38
N SER A 142 3.18 7.88 24.11
CA SER A 142 3.04 6.76 23.16
C SER A 142 3.24 7.25 21.73
N GLU A 143 3.76 6.38 20.87
CA GLU A 143 3.91 6.65 19.43
C GLU A 143 2.83 5.93 18.64
N GLY A 144 2.35 6.57 17.56
CA GLY A 144 1.45 5.95 16.61
C GLY A 144 1.28 6.78 15.36
N ILE A 145 0.18 6.55 14.64
CA ILE A 145 -0.18 7.32 13.46
C ILE A 145 -1.31 8.26 13.81
N ARG A 146 -1.10 9.56 13.55
CA ARG A 146 -2.15 10.58 13.59
C ARG A 146 -2.62 10.83 12.17
N GLN A 147 -3.89 10.50 11.88
CA GLN A 147 -4.45 10.65 10.55
C GLN A 147 -5.53 11.72 10.52
N GLU A 148 -5.29 12.77 9.75
CA GLU A 148 -6.22 13.89 9.58
C GLU A 148 -6.95 13.83 8.23
N ALA A 149 -6.20 13.55 7.15
CA ALA A 149 -6.71 13.45 5.80
C ALA A 149 -7.41 12.09 5.56
N LEU A 150 -8.73 12.00 5.70
CA LEU A 150 -9.48 10.75 5.57
C LEU A 150 -9.49 10.20 4.13
N GLU A 151 -9.29 11.06 3.14
CA GLU A 151 -9.21 10.73 1.71
C GLU A 151 -7.95 9.94 1.32
N THR A 152 -6.93 9.93 2.19
CA THR A 152 -5.71 9.12 1.99
C THR A 152 -5.85 7.71 2.53
N CYS A 153 -6.95 7.40 3.21
CA CYS A 153 -7.20 6.10 3.82
C CYS A 153 -8.02 5.20 2.91
N TYR A 154 -7.77 3.89 2.93
CA TYR A 154 -8.54 2.87 2.23
C TYR A 154 -8.69 1.65 3.11
N VAL A 155 -9.90 1.10 3.18
CA VAL A 155 -10.17 -0.12 3.96
C VAL A 155 -10.57 -1.25 3.03
N PHE A 156 -9.78 -2.32 3.01
CA PHE A 156 -10.05 -3.53 2.26
C PHE A 156 -10.71 -4.57 3.16
N LYS A 157 -11.82 -5.14 2.72
CA LYS A 157 -12.66 -6.08 3.51
C LYS A 157 -12.09 -7.50 3.57
N THR A 158 -10.79 -7.60 3.79
CA THR A 158 -10.03 -8.84 3.90
C THR A 158 -8.73 -8.62 4.67
N GLY A 159 -8.17 -9.70 5.20
CA GLY A 159 -6.87 -9.66 5.88
C GLY A 159 -5.71 -9.42 4.92
N LEU A 160 -4.58 -9.04 5.48
CA LEU A 160 -3.41 -8.53 4.77
C LEU A 160 -2.81 -9.57 3.82
N LYS A 161 -2.72 -10.83 4.28
CA LYS A 161 -2.25 -11.95 3.46
C LYS A 161 -3.07 -12.12 2.18
N ASN A 162 -4.40 -12.13 2.32
CA ASN A 162 -5.31 -12.28 1.18
C ASN A 162 -5.23 -11.07 0.23
N LEU A 163 -5.05 -9.86 0.77
CA LEU A 163 -4.87 -8.65 -0.03
C LEU A 163 -3.58 -8.71 -0.87
N GLU A 164 -2.47 -9.13 -0.28
CA GLU A 164 -1.17 -9.30 -0.96
C GLU A 164 -1.25 -10.35 -2.09
N GLU A 165 -1.93 -11.46 -1.85
CA GLU A 165 -2.13 -12.51 -2.85
C GLU A 165 -2.96 -12.01 -4.04
N GLU A 166 -4.07 -11.30 -3.78
CA GLU A 166 -4.94 -10.74 -4.81
C GLU A 166 -4.26 -9.62 -5.61
N ALA A 167 -3.47 -8.78 -4.93
CA ALA A 167 -2.65 -7.77 -5.59
C ALA A 167 -1.58 -8.38 -6.50
N SER A 168 -0.94 -9.47 -6.08
CA SER A 168 0.04 -10.16 -6.92
C SER A 168 -0.59 -10.68 -8.21
N LYS A 169 -1.78 -11.32 -8.11
CA LYS A 169 -2.51 -11.82 -9.28
C LYS A 169 -2.92 -10.71 -10.23
N VAL A 170 -3.39 -9.56 -9.73
CA VAL A 170 -3.83 -8.46 -10.60
C VAL A 170 -2.67 -7.78 -11.32
N LEU A 171 -1.47 -7.75 -10.70
CA LEU A 171 -0.26 -7.28 -11.36
C LEU A 171 0.20 -8.24 -12.46
N ASP A 172 0.14 -9.55 -12.22
CA ASP A 172 0.50 -10.56 -13.23
C ASP A 172 -0.43 -10.50 -14.47
N LEU A 173 -1.67 -10.02 -14.33
CA LEU A 173 -2.60 -9.80 -15.45
C LEU A 173 -2.27 -8.57 -16.30
N LYS A 174 -1.56 -7.60 -15.73
CA LYS A 174 -1.19 -6.37 -16.40
C LYS A 174 0.33 -6.31 -16.48
N ASP A 175 0.89 -6.98 -17.49
CA ASP A 175 2.21 -6.57 -17.97
C ASP A 175 2.10 -5.11 -18.43
N LEU A 176 2.51 -4.19 -17.55
CA LEU A 176 2.50 -2.74 -17.77
C LEU A 176 3.39 -2.31 -18.96
N ASN A 177 4.03 -3.28 -19.64
CA ASN A 177 4.96 -3.13 -20.75
C ASN A 177 4.34 -3.38 -22.14
N PHE A 178 3.01 -3.35 -22.30
CA PHE A 178 2.34 -3.42 -23.61
C PHE A 178 2.69 -4.64 -24.49
N LYS A 179 3.29 -5.69 -23.91
CA LYS A 179 3.38 -6.99 -24.57
C LYS A 179 2.07 -7.72 -24.28
N LYS A 180 1.43 -8.23 -25.34
CA LYS A 180 0.21 -9.04 -25.28
C LYS A 180 0.58 -10.40 -24.68
N SER A 181 0.86 -10.46 -23.38
CA SER A 181 1.04 -11.72 -22.67
C SER A 181 -0.30 -12.46 -22.61
N PRO A 182 -0.29 -13.79 -22.68
CA PRO A 182 -1.49 -14.57 -22.47
C PRO A 182 -2.02 -14.30 -21.06
N GLU A 183 -3.30 -13.93 -20.97
CA GLU A 183 -3.94 -13.72 -19.68
C GLU A 183 -3.96 -15.05 -18.91
N LYS A 184 -3.69 -14.98 -17.60
CA LYS A 184 -3.71 -16.14 -16.69
C LYS A 184 -5.02 -16.18 -15.93
N CYS A 185 -5.56 -17.37 -15.70
CA CYS A 185 -6.73 -17.53 -14.84
C CYS A 185 -6.44 -16.99 -13.43
N PHE A 186 -7.23 -16.02 -12.99
CA PHE A 186 -7.10 -15.36 -11.68
C PHE A 186 -7.32 -16.32 -10.50
N SER A 187 -7.93 -17.49 -10.73
CA SER A 187 -8.10 -18.52 -9.69
C SER A 187 -7.00 -19.58 -9.67
N CYS A 188 -6.53 -20.06 -10.83
CA CYS A 188 -5.64 -21.24 -10.91
C CYS A 188 -4.32 -20.99 -11.64
N GLY A 189 -4.11 -19.79 -12.20
CA GLY A 189 -2.89 -19.39 -12.89
C GLY A 189 -2.71 -19.96 -14.30
N VAL A 190 -3.59 -20.85 -14.77
CA VAL A 190 -3.49 -21.45 -16.10
C VAL A 190 -3.78 -20.43 -17.20
N GLU A 191 -2.91 -20.42 -18.21
CA GLU A 191 -3.09 -19.63 -19.45
C GLU A 191 -4.08 -20.35 -20.38
N LYS A 192 -4.98 -19.57 -21.01
CA LYS A 192 -5.95 -20.09 -21.98
C LYS A 192 -6.27 -19.01 -23.00
N GLU A 193 -6.51 -19.41 -24.25
CA GLU A 193 -6.80 -18.47 -25.36
C GLU A 193 -8.06 -17.64 -25.13
N SER A 194 -9.05 -18.20 -24.44
CA SER A 194 -10.31 -17.53 -24.09
C SER A 194 -10.56 -17.64 -22.60
N LEU A 195 -10.68 -16.48 -21.95
CA LEU A 195 -11.00 -16.36 -20.53
C LEU A 195 -12.31 -15.59 -20.33
N LEU A 196 -13.07 -16.01 -19.32
CA LEU A 196 -14.24 -15.32 -18.81
C LEU A 196 -13.80 -14.15 -17.95
N ARG A 197 -14.29 -12.94 -18.25
CA ARG A 197 -13.99 -11.74 -17.46
C ARG A 197 -15.07 -11.49 -16.41
N CYS A 198 -14.67 -11.14 -15.19
CA CYS A 198 -15.61 -10.73 -14.16
C CYS A 198 -16.37 -9.48 -14.62
N ALA A 199 -17.70 -9.58 -14.77
CA ALA A 199 -18.52 -8.50 -15.30
C ALA A 199 -18.50 -7.23 -14.44
N LYS A 200 -18.29 -7.37 -13.12
CA LYS A 200 -18.28 -6.26 -12.16
C LYS A 200 -16.97 -5.48 -12.17
N CYS A 201 -15.84 -6.14 -11.85
CA CYS A 201 -14.56 -5.44 -11.74
C CYS A 201 -13.83 -5.29 -13.08
N LYS A 202 -14.16 -6.11 -14.09
CA LYS A 202 -13.51 -6.17 -15.41
C LYS A 202 -12.00 -6.48 -15.39
N LEU A 203 -11.41 -6.74 -14.21
CA LEU A 203 -9.99 -7.02 -14.03
C LEU A 203 -9.72 -8.52 -13.93
N ALA A 204 -10.42 -9.25 -13.06
CA ALA A 204 -10.21 -10.68 -12.89
C ALA A 204 -10.77 -11.47 -14.09
N VAL A 205 -9.98 -12.43 -14.58
CA VAL A 205 -10.28 -13.30 -15.72
C VAL A 205 -10.14 -14.77 -15.33
N TYR A 206 -10.93 -15.67 -15.93
CA TYR A 206 -11.07 -17.06 -15.47
C TYR A 206 -11.14 -18.04 -16.64
N CYS A 207 -10.49 -19.20 -16.52
CA CYS A 207 -10.53 -20.21 -17.57
C CYS A 207 -11.86 -20.99 -17.65
N SER A 208 -12.68 -20.88 -16.59
CA SER A 208 -13.98 -21.54 -16.45
C SER A 208 -14.86 -20.87 -15.40
N LYS A 209 -16.16 -21.18 -15.40
CA LYS A 209 -17.13 -20.67 -14.42
C LYS A 209 -16.83 -21.20 -13.01
N GLU A 210 -16.32 -22.41 -12.90
CA GLU A 210 -15.92 -23.04 -11.64
C GLU A 210 -14.77 -22.27 -11.00
N CYS A 211 -13.77 -21.86 -11.79
CA CYS A 211 -12.68 -21.00 -11.30
C CYS A 211 -13.19 -19.63 -10.83
N GLN A 212 -14.16 -19.04 -11.54
CA GLN A 212 -14.78 -17.78 -11.10
C GLN A 212 -15.51 -17.95 -9.76
N VAL A 213 -16.31 -19.00 -9.60
CA VAL A 213 -17.04 -19.27 -8.34
C VAL A 213 -16.07 -19.55 -7.20
N LYS A 214 -15.00 -20.33 -7.43
CA LYS A 214 -13.98 -20.63 -6.43
C LYS A 214 -13.29 -19.35 -5.93
N SER A 215 -12.84 -18.50 -6.86
CA SER A 215 -12.24 -17.19 -6.54
C SER A 215 -13.23 -16.26 -5.81
N TRP A 216 -14.49 -16.25 -6.25
CA TRP A 216 -15.56 -15.47 -5.63
C TRP A 216 -15.75 -15.84 -4.17
N GLN A 217 -15.86 -17.13 -3.88
CA GLN A 217 -16.13 -17.64 -2.53
C GLN A 217 -14.95 -17.42 -1.57
N SER A 218 -13.71 -17.53 -2.07
CA SER A 218 -12.50 -17.41 -1.24
C SER A 218 -12.27 -15.97 -0.75
N VAL A 219 -12.11 -15.02 -1.67
CA VAL A 219 -11.75 -13.63 -1.34
C VAL A 219 -12.30 -12.61 -2.33
N HIS A 220 -12.45 -12.95 -3.62
CA HIS A 220 -12.72 -11.96 -4.65
C HIS A 220 -14.04 -11.21 -4.41
N LYS A 221 -15.06 -11.84 -3.82
CA LYS A 221 -16.32 -11.15 -3.46
C LYS A 221 -16.11 -9.91 -2.57
N ASN A 222 -15.11 -9.95 -1.68
CA ASN A 222 -14.81 -8.88 -0.73
C ASN A 222 -14.05 -7.73 -1.41
N LEU A 223 -13.26 -8.03 -2.43
CA LEU A 223 -12.40 -7.08 -3.13
C LEU A 223 -12.93 -6.64 -4.49
N CYS A 224 -13.96 -7.29 -5.03
CA CYS A 224 -14.40 -7.11 -6.41
C CYS A 224 -14.68 -5.62 -6.75
N SER A 225 -15.34 -4.90 -5.84
CA SER A 225 -15.62 -3.47 -6.00
C SER A 225 -14.40 -2.56 -5.83
N GLN A 226 -13.29 -3.08 -5.30
CA GLN A 226 -12.07 -2.35 -4.94
C GLN A 226 -10.86 -2.80 -5.79
N MET A 227 -11.07 -3.62 -6.83
CA MET A 227 -9.97 -4.18 -7.63
C MET A 227 -9.19 -3.11 -8.39
N ASP A 228 -9.83 -2.02 -8.82
CA ASP A 228 -9.17 -0.90 -9.48
C ASP A 228 -8.28 -0.13 -8.48
N VAL A 229 -8.80 0.15 -7.28
CA VAL A 229 -8.04 0.78 -6.19
C VAL A 229 -6.86 -0.11 -5.80
N LEU A 230 -7.09 -1.41 -5.65
CA LEU A 230 -6.05 -2.39 -5.33
C LEU A 230 -4.95 -2.41 -6.40
N LEU A 231 -5.33 -2.42 -7.67
CA LEU A 231 -4.37 -2.37 -8.76
C LEU A 231 -3.56 -1.06 -8.72
N ARG A 232 -4.19 0.09 -8.49
CA ARG A 232 -3.49 1.40 -8.41
C ARG A 232 -2.51 1.41 -7.24
N LEU A 233 -2.94 0.94 -6.07
CA LEU A 233 -2.12 0.82 -4.88
C LEU A 233 -0.92 -0.11 -5.13
N ALA A 234 -1.18 -1.27 -5.74
CA ALA A 234 -0.16 -2.25 -6.11
C ALA A 234 0.69 -1.82 -7.33
N SER A 235 0.36 -0.73 -8.02
CA SER A 235 1.14 -0.20 -9.15
C SER A 235 1.79 1.14 -8.82
N LEU A 236 1.80 1.54 -7.54
CA LEU A 236 2.43 2.78 -7.08
C LEU A 236 3.89 2.83 -7.55
N PRO A 237 4.32 3.88 -8.26
CA PRO A 237 5.68 3.98 -8.74
C PRO A 237 6.64 4.27 -7.59
N ARG A 238 7.81 3.62 -7.62
CA ARG A 238 8.90 3.86 -6.65
C ARG A 238 9.51 5.27 -6.77
N ASN A 239 9.67 5.80 -7.98
CA ASN A 239 10.23 7.13 -8.22
C ASN A 239 9.24 8.00 -9.01
N ARG A 240 8.89 9.20 -8.51
CA ARG A 240 8.06 10.19 -9.23
C ARG A 240 8.84 10.94 -10.33
N LYS A 241 9.71 10.28 -11.09
CA LYS A 241 10.35 10.91 -12.29
C LYS A 241 9.36 11.15 -13.42
N PHE A 242 8.17 10.54 -13.37
CA PHE A 242 7.10 10.77 -14.34
C PHE A 242 5.99 11.65 -13.73
N LYS A 243 5.68 12.76 -14.41
CA LYS A 243 4.59 13.72 -14.11
C LYS A 243 3.18 13.13 -14.29
N LYS A 244 2.99 11.85 -13.99
CA LYS A 244 1.73 11.11 -14.21
C LYS A 244 1.15 10.76 -12.84
N TYR A 245 0.11 11.49 -12.45
CA TYR A 245 -0.54 11.38 -11.14
C TYR A 245 -1.51 10.19 -11.11
N LEU A 246 -1.52 9.44 -10.00
CA LEU A 246 -2.50 8.38 -9.75
C LEU A 246 -3.68 8.99 -8.99
N SER A 247 -4.85 9.06 -9.63
CA SER A 247 -6.11 9.35 -8.92
C SER A 247 -6.58 8.09 -8.21
N PHE A 248 -7.10 8.21 -7.00
CA PHE A 248 -7.71 7.09 -6.27
C PHE A 248 -9.24 7.21 -6.19
N CYS A 249 -9.81 8.18 -6.91
CA CYS A 249 -11.25 8.36 -7.05
C CYS A 249 -11.86 7.27 -7.97
N PRO A 250 -12.90 6.56 -7.53
CA PRO A 250 -13.62 5.59 -8.37
C PRO A 250 -14.13 6.26 -9.66
N GLY A 251 -13.86 5.65 -10.83
CA GLY A 251 -14.39 6.11 -12.12
C GLY A 251 -13.58 7.18 -12.85
N GLN A 252 -12.41 7.61 -12.33
CA GLN A 252 -11.48 8.47 -13.07
C GLN A 252 -10.41 7.64 -13.80
N ASP A 253 -9.82 8.17 -14.87
CA ASP A 253 -8.77 7.47 -15.62
C ASP A 253 -7.58 7.07 -14.73
N PHE A 254 -6.90 5.97 -15.09
CA PHE A 254 -5.72 5.44 -14.38
C PHE A 254 -4.61 6.51 -14.20
N LEU A 255 -4.62 7.53 -15.06
CA LEU A 255 -3.74 8.67 -15.07
C LEU A 255 -4.60 9.92 -15.31
N SER A 256 -4.80 10.76 -14.31
CA SER A 256 -5.50 12.04 -14.47
C SER A 256 -4.65 13.18 -13.95
N GLU A 257 -4.63 14.31 -14.66
CA GLU A 257 -4.06 15.57 -14.18
C GLU A 257 -4.97 16.14 -13.09
N TYR A 258 -4.84 15.70 -11.83
CA TYR A 258 -5.52 16.36 -10.73
C TYR A 258 -4.62 16.58 -9.51
N VAL A 259 -4.74 17.79 -8.98
CA VAL A 259 -3.75 18.60 -8.24
C VAL A 259 -3.79 18.37 -6.71
N TYR A 260 -4.53 17.37 -6.23
CA TYR A 260 -4.86 17.30 -4.80
C TYR A 260 -3.66 16.93 -3.90
N SER A 261 -2.67 16.18 -4.39
CA SER A 261 -1.50 15.77 -3.58
C SER A 261 -0.54 16.92 -3.24
N GLU A 262 -0.70 18.12 -3.79
CA GLU A 262 0.22 19.23 -3.48
C GLU A 262 -0.21 20.00 -2.23
N ARG A 263 -1.51 20.15 -1.95
CA ARG A 263 -1.98 20.98 -0.82
C ARG A 263 -1.76 20.36 0.57
N HIS A 264 -1.82 19.03 0.68
CA HIS A 264 -1.66 18.33 1.97
C HIS A 264 -0.29 17.67 2.13
N VAL A 265 0.51 17.55 1.06
CA VAL A 265 1.82 16.89 1.11
C VAL A 265 2.98 17.88 0.93
N GLN A 266 2.74 19.10 0.39
CA GLN A 266 3.76 20.15 0.43
C GLN A 266 3.73 20.82 1.80
N LYS A 267 4.81 20.65 2.56
CA LYS A 267 5.03 21.36 3.82
C LYS A 267 6.02 22.52 3.57
N PRO A 268 5.77 23.71 4.15
CA PRO A 268 6.80 24.74 4.22
C PRO A 268 7.96 24.17 5.04
N LEU A 269 9.19 24.33 4.54
CA LEU A 269 10.38 24.05 5.34
C LEU A 269 10.46 25.13 6.42
N LYS A 270 10.45 24.71 7.69
CA LYS A 270 10.66 25.63 8.83
C LYS A 270 12.12 26.05 8.91
#